data_AF-A0A2N2KGL5-F1
#
_entry.id   AF-A0A2N2KGL5-F1
#
_cell.length_a   1.000
_cell.length_b   1.000
_cell.length_c   1.000
_cell.angle_alpha   90.00
_cell.angle_beta   90.00
_cell.angle_gamma   90.00
#
_symmetry.space_group_name_H-M   'P 1'
#
loop_
_entity.id
_entity.type
_entity.pdbx_description
1 polymer ?
#
loop_
_entity_poly.entity_id
_entity_poly.type
_entity_poly.pdbx_seq_one_letter_code
_entity_poly.pdbx_strand_id
1 'polypeptide(L)'
;MYDEIFTLILAGGIAVLFSWAFKTLPKEDWQILACVPQRKGIDGVWEGINFTYYGFFNASAYLFAVVMLLIMMGSISIAFVGTLSVVILVLSICMPAARLIARWVEKKQHTFSVGAASFTGILIAPWIILLVNITLGKWLQFRMPILETLGAIFIAYAFGEGIGRLACISFGCCYGKPLSACNPLIKRIFQHWNFTFQGKTKKIAYATHLDGQAVVPVQALTAIIYTGTGLLNVYLFLKGKAPAALLITLVMTQGWRFISEFLRADYRGRGRISAYQIMALFAIIYTIVMVIFFAGSEHIVPNLFTGINSLWNPGLVIFLGILWVIAFVYAGKSSVTYSAISIQIIENNRL
;
A
#
# COMPACT_ATOMS: atom_id res chain seq x y z
N MET A 1 -4.07 -8.07 27.62
CA MET A 1 -4.98 -9.02 26.95
C MET A 1 -5.71 -8.38 25.78
N TYR A 2 -6.19 -7.12 25.88
CA TYR A 2 -6.86 -6.46 24.75
C TYR A 2 -5.96 -6.29 23.51
N ASP A 3 -4.70 -5.88 23.70
CA ASP A 3 -3.75 -5.70 22.59
C ASP A 3 -3.49 -7.01 21.82
N GLU A 4 -3.36 -8.11 22.56
CA GLU A 4 -3.12 -9.44 22.02
C GLU A 4 -4.34 -9.91 21.20
N ILE A 5 -5.55 -9.77 21.76
CA ILE A 5 -6.80 -10.14 21.09
C ILE A 5 -6.98 -9.31 19.81
N PHE A 6 -6.79 -7.99 19.89
CA PHE A 6 -6.89 -7.12 18.72
C PHE A 6 -5.92 -7.53 17.62
N THR A 7 -4.66 -7.79 17.97
CA THR A 7 -3.63 -8.20 17.00
C THR A 7 -3.96 -9.57 16.39
N LEU A 8 -4.46 -10.52 17.18
CA LEU A 8 -4.85 -11.85 16.71
C LEU A 8 -6.07 -11.81 15.78
N ILE A 9 -7.08 -11.00 16.09
CA ILE A 9 -8.25 -10.80 15.22
C ILE A 9 -7.79 -10.19 13.88
N LEU A 10 -6.93 -9.16 13.94
CA LEU A 10 -6.39 -8.52 12.74
C LEU A 10 -5.58 -9.50 11.89
N ALA A 11 -4.71 -10.30 12.53
CA ALA A 11 -3.93 -11.33 11.87
C ALA A 11 -4.81 -12.40 11.23
N GLY A 12 -5.84 -12.88 11.93
CA GLY A 12 -6.81 -13.86 11.43
C GLY A 12 -7.56 -13.34 10.19
N GLY A 13 -8.06 -12.10 10.25
CA GLY A 13 -8.75 -11.47 9.11
C GLY A 13 -7.85 -11.34 7.88
N ILE A 14 -6.60 -10.89 8.07
CA ILE A 14 -5.62 -10.77 6.98
C ILE A 14 -5.26 -12.15 6.42
N ALA A 15 -5.08 -13.16 7.27
CA ALA A 15 -4.76 -14.52 6.84
C ALA A 15 -5.87 -15.14 5.99
N VAL A 16 -7.14 -14.95 6.38
CA VAL A 16 -8.31 -15.39 5.60
C VAL A 16 -8.35 -14.67 4.25
N LEU A 17 -8.19 -13.34 4.26
CA LEU A 17 -8.17 -12.54 3.04
C LEU A 17 -7.07 -12.99 2.08
N PHE A 18 -5.84 -13.20 2.57
CA PHE A 18 -4.70 -13.59 1.74
C PHE A 18 -4.83 -15.02 1.21
N SER A 19 -5.34 -15.94 2.04
CA SER A 19 -5.58 -17.34 1.64
C SER A 19 -6.53 -17.44 0.45
N TRP A 20 -7.56 -16.61 0.43
CA TRP A 20 -8.49 -16.48 -0.68
C TRP A 20 -7.86 -15.72 -1.86
N ALA A 21 -7.25 -14.56 -1.59
CA ALA A 21 -6.79 -13.64 -2.62
C ALA A 21 -5.67 -14.22 -3.48
N PHE A 22 -4.70 -14.92 -2.87
CA PHE A 22 -3.57 -15.50 -3.60
C PHE A 22 -3.99 -16.62 -4.55
N LYS A 23 -5.07 -17.33 -4.25
CA LYS A 23 -5.60 -18.41 -5.12
C LYS A 23 -6.51 -17.87 -6.23
N THR A 24 -7.17 -16.75 -5.98
CA THR A 24 -8.34 -16.34 -6.76
C THR A 24 -8.04 -15.13 -7.67
N LEU A 25 -7.32 -14.13 -7.17
CA LEU A 25 -7.04 -12.89 -7.91
C LEU A 25 -6.18 -13.06 -9.19
N PRO A 26 -5.28 -14.07 -9.33
CA PRO A 26 -4.58 -14.29 -10.59
C PRO A 26 -5.49 -14.69 -11.77
N LYS A 27 -6.74 -15.12 -11.51
CA LYS A 27 -7.71 -15.51 -12.53
C LYS A 27 -8.32 -14.31 -13.26
N GLU A 28 -8.83 -14.54 -14.47
CA GLU A 28 -9.36 -13.49 -15.36
C GLU A 28 -10.55 -12.74 -14.76
N ASP A 29 -11.45 -13.44 -14.05
CA ASP A 29 -12.69 -12.88 -13.48
C ASP A 29 -12.46 -11.73 -12.48
N TRP A 30 -11.23 -11.60 -11.96
CA TRP A 30 -10.85 -10.61 -10.97
C TRP A 30 -10.13 -9.40 -11.57
N GLN A 31 -10.31 -9.15 -12.87
CA GLN A 31 -9.78 -7.96 -13.55
C GLN A 31 -10.77 -6.79 -13.53
N ILE A 32 -12.00 -7.02 -14.01
CA ILE A 32 -13.05 -6.01 -14.16
C ILE A 32 -14.11 -6.23 -13.09
N LEU A 33 -14.41 -5.18 -12.32
CA LEU A 33 -15.43 -5.19 -11.27
C LEU A 33 -16.79 -4.74 -11.82
N ALA A 34 -16.81 -3.70 -12.64
CA ALA A 34 -18.04 -3.17 -13.21
C ALA A 34 -17.77 -2.48 -14.56
N CYS A 35 -18.76 -2.54 -15.47
CA CYS A 35 -18.77 -1.80 -16.72
C CYS A 35 -19.95 -0.83 -16.69
N VAL A 36 -19.69 0.47 -16.83
CA VAL A 36 -20.71 1.52 -16.76
C VAL A 36 -20.88 2.16 -18.14
N PRO A 37 -22.08 2.11 -18.74
CA PRO A 37 -22.32 2.72 -20.05
C PRO A 37 -22.13 4.24 -19.97
N GLN A 38 -21.44 4.82 -20.94
CA GLN A 38 -21.13 6.24 -20.98
C GLN A 38 -21.75 6.93 -22.20
N ARG A 39 -21.53 6.40 -23.41
CA ARG A 39 -21.99 7.01 -24.65
C ARG A 39 -22.65 5.97 -25.55
N LYS A 40 -23.85 6.26 -26.05
CA LYS A 40 -24.53 5.40 -27.02
C LYS A 40 -24.00 5.69 -28.43
N GLY A 41 -23.52 4.65 -29.11
CA GLY A 41 -23.12 4.69 -30.51
C GLY A 41 -24.32 4.71 -31.46
N ILE A 42 -24.04 4.99 -32.74
CA ILE A 42 -25.05 5.02 -33.82
C ILE A 42 -25.69 3.64 -34.00
N ASP A 43 -24.91 2.57 -33.80
CA ASP A 43 -25.33 1.17 -33.92
C ASP A 43 -26.14 0.67 -32.71
N GLY A 44 -26.49 1.56 -31.77
CA GLY A 44 -27.23 1.22 -30.56
C GLY A 44 -26.39 0.61 -29.42
N VAL A 45 -25.14 0.22 -29.70
CA VAL A 45 -24.17 -0.28 -28.71
C VAL A 45 -23.61 0.87 -27.88
N TRP A 46 -23.49 0.68 -26.57
CA TRP A 46 -22.90 1.65 -25.66
C TRP A 46 -21.40 1.44 -25.51
N GLU A 47 -20.64 2.53 -25.57
CA GLU A 47 -19.26 2.58 -25.08
C GLU A 47 -19.29 2.73 -23.55
N GLY A 48 -18.56 1.85 -22.85
CA GLY A 48 -18.54 1.79 -21.40
C GLY A 48 -17.15 2.04 -20.79
N ILE A 49 -17.18 2.61 -19.59
CA ILE A 49 -16.01 2.73 -18.70
C ILE A 49 -15.94 1.48 -17.83
N ASN A 50 -14.74 0.90 -17.71
CA ASN A 50 -14.51 -0.23 -16.82
C ASN A 50 -13.93 0.23 -15.49
N PHE A 51 -14.56 -0.17 -14.39
CA PHE A 51 -13.99 -0.13 -13.05
C PHE A 51 -13.37 -1.48 -12.71
N THR A 52 -12.21 -1.45 -12.04
CA THR A 52 -11.36 -2.63 -11.84
C THR A 52 -11.23 -3.01 -10.37
N TYR A 53 -10.98 -4.29 -10.11
CA TYR A 53 -10.60 -4.77 -8.78
C TYR A 53 -9.26 -4.16 -8.31
N TYR A 54 -8.39 -3.74 -9.24
CA TYR A 54 -7.18 -2.96 -8.92
C TYR A 54 -7.50 -1.71 -8.09
N GLY A 55 -8.48 -0.92 -8.54
CA GLY A 55 -8.91 0.26 -7.78
C GLY A 55 -9.55 -0.09 -6.45
N PHE A 56 -10.39 -1.13 -6.42
CA PHE A 56 -11.07 -1.57 -5.21
C PHE A 56 -10.08 -1.94 -4.10
N PHE A 57 -9.07 -2.76 -4.42
CA PHE A 57 -8.05 -3.17 -3.45
C PHE A 57 -7.12 -2.02 -3.07
N ASN A 58 -6.79 -1.11 -3.99
CA ASN A 58 -6.01 0.09 -3.64
C ASN A 58 -6.78 1.02 -2.68
N ALA A 59 -8.04 1.31 -2.97
CA ALA A 59 -8.89 2.13 -2.11
C ALA A 59 -9.06 1.52 -0.73
N SER A 60 -9.29 0.21 -0.67
CA SER A 60 -9.41 -0.54 0.59
C SER A 60 -8.09 -0.57 1.37
N ALA A 61 -6.95 -0.70 0.70
CA ALA A 61 -5.65 -0.65 1.33
C ALA A 61 -5.33 0.74 1.91
N TYR A 62 -5.67 1.82 1.19
CA TYR A 62 -5.52 3.19 1.69
C TYR A 62 -6.41 3.45 2.89
N LEU A 63 -7.69 3.05 2.81
CA LEU A 63 -8.62 3.16 3.91
C LEU A 63 -8.09 2.42 5.14
N PHE A 64 -7.67 1.16 4.97
CA PHE A 64 -7.14 0.35 6.07
C PHE A 64 -5.88 0.97 6.70
N ALA A 65 -4.95 1.46 5.87
CA ALA A 65 -3.74 2.14 6.37
C ALA A 65 -4.10 3.40 7.19
N VAL A 66 -5.04 4.21 6.70
CA VAL A 66 -5.50 5.41 7.42
C VAL A 66 -6.19 5.03 8.72
N VAL A 67 -7.07 4.03 8.72
CA VAL A 67 -7.70 3.52 9.95
C VAL A 67 -6.66 3.07 10.97
N MET A 68 -5.67 2.28 10.55
CA MET A 68 -4.60 1.83 11.44
C MET A 68 -3.76 2.99 11.98
N LEU A 69 -3.43 3.97 11.13
CA LEU A 69 -2.74 5.19 11.54
C LEU A 69 -3.54 5.93 12.62
N LEU A 70 -4.84 6.11 12.40
CA LEU A 70 -5.71 6.82 13.35
C LEU A 70 -5.86 6.07 14.67
N ILE A 71 -5.96 4.74 14.65
CA ILE A 71 -5.97 3.93 15.88
C ILE A 71 -4.65 4.15 16.65
N MET A 72 -3.50 4.06 15.98
CA MET A 72 -2.20 4.23 16.64
C MET A 72 -2.00 5.66 17.15
N MET A 73 -2.36 6.68 16.37
CA MET A 73 -2.25 8.08 16.81
C MET A 73 -3.25 8.40 17.94
N GLY A 74 -4.49 7.91 17.84
CA GLY A 74 -5.48 8.04 18.91
C GLY A 74 -5.05 7.31 20.19
N SER A 75 -4.31 6.20 20.08
CA SER A 75 -3.82 5.47 21.25
C SER A 75 -2.76 6.23 22.05
N ILE A 76 -2.06 7.17 21.41
CA ILE A 76 -1.17 8.14 22.08
C ILE A 76 -1.86 9.50 22.30
N SER A 77 -3.20 9.52 22.27
CA SER A 77 -4.05 10.71 22.51
C SER A 77 -3.85 11.87 21.54
N ILE A 78 -3.38 11.59 20.31
CA ILE A 78 -3.29 12.60 19.26
C ILE A 78 -4.60 12.65 18.48
N ALA A 79 -5.20 13.84 18.40
CA ALA A 79 -6.44 14.08 17.69
C ALA A 79 -6.30 13.91 16.16
N PHE A 80 -7.40 13.54 15.51
CA PHE A 80 -7.50 13.37 14.06
C PHE A 80 -6.94 14.56 13.26
N VAL A 81 -7.23 15.80 13.69
CA VAL A 81 -6.75 17.03 13.03
C VAL A 81 -5.22 17.09 13.03
N GLY A 82 -4.60 16.72 14.16
CA GLY A 82 -3.15 16.65 14.27
C GLY A 82 -2.59 15.61 13.28
N THR A 83 -3.13 14.39 13.29
CA THR A 83 -2.69 13.34 12.36
C THR A 83 -2.83 13.76 10.90
N LEU A 84 -3.97 14.36 10.54
CA LEU A 84 -4.23 14.80 9.18
C LEU A 84 -3.27 15.90 8.74
N SER A 85 -2.92 16.83 9.64
CA SER A 85 -1.96 17.91 9.32
C SER A 85 -0.60 17.36 8.90
N VAL A 86 -0.06 16.37 9.61
CA VAL A 86 1.21 15.72 9.27
C VAL A 86 1.09 14.97 7.95
N VAL A 87 0.03 14.18 7.77
CA VAL A 87 -0.18 13.39 6.54
C VAL A 87 -0.28 14.30 5.32
N ILE A 88 -1.05 15.38 5.38
CA ILE A 88 -1.20 16.32 4.27
C ILE A 88 0.14 16.97 3.92
N LEU A 89 0.88 17.47 4.92
CA LEU A 89 2.18 18.10 4.69
C LEU A 89 3.19 17.11 4.09
N VAL A 90 3.27 15.89 4.61
CA VAL A 90 4.12 14.83 4.06
C VAL A 90 3.75 14.55 2.61
N LEU A 91 2.47 14.31 2.30
CA LEU A 91 2.02 14.00 0.95
C LEU A 91 2.24 15.16 -0.03
N SER A 92 2.03 16.41 0.40
CA SER A 92 2.23 17.60 -0.44
C SER A 92 3.67 17.75 -0.93
N ILE A 93 4.65 17.28 -0.15
CA ILE A 93 6.07 17.32 -0.51
C ILE A 93 6.47 16.02 -1.21
N CYS A 94 6.02 14.87 -0.70
CA CYS A 94 6.33 13.55 -1.26
C CYS A 94 5.85 13.38 -2.70
N MET A 95 4.61 13.79 -3.03
CA MET A 95 4.06 13.53 -4.37
C MET A 95 4.83 14.27 -5.49
N PRO A 96 5.11 15.58 -5.37
CA PRO A 96 5.95 16.27 -6.36
C PRO A 96 7.38 15.73 -6.39
N ALA A 97 8.01 15.53 -5.22
CA ALA A 97 9.39 15.04 -5.14
C ALA A 97 9.54 13.64 -5.75
N ALA A 98 8.58 12.75 -5.51
CA ALA A 98 8.59 11.40 -6.09
C ALA A 98 8.55 11.41 -7.61
N ARG A 99 7.79 12.33 -8.22
CA ARG A 99 7.74 12.50 -9.69
C ARG A 99 9.08 13.02 -10.22
N LEU A 100 9.71 13.97 -9.52
CA LEU A 100 11.03 14.49 -9.90
C LEU A 100 12.11 13.42 -9.83
N ILE A 101 12.15 12.66 -8.74
CA ILE A 101 13.10 11.55 -8.56
C ILE A 101 12.85 10.45 -9.59
N ALA A 102 11.59 10.08 -9.83
CA ALA A 102 11.24 9.07 -10.83
C ALA A 102 11.64 9.52 -12.25
N ARG A 103 11.45 10.80 -12.59
CA ARG A 103 11.92 11.38 -13.85
C ARG A 103 13.44 11.30 -13.97
N TRP A 104 14.17 11.59 -12.89
CA TRP A 104 15.63 11.55 -12.88
C TRP A 104 16.17 10.12 -13.04
N VAL A 105 15.59 9.15 -12.32
CA VAL A 105 16.03 7.74 -12.32
C VAL A 105 15.57 7.00 -13.57
N GLU A 106 14.30 7.12 -13.94
CA GLU A 106 13.70 6.33 -15.03
C GLU A 106 13.72 7.05 -16.39
N LYS A 107 14.08 8.34 -16.42
CA LYS A 107 14.16 9.19 -17.62
C LYS A 107 12.86 9.24 -18.45
N LYS A 108 11.70 9.05 -17.81
CA LYS A 108 10.37 9.09 -18.43
C LYS A 108 9.57 10.28 -17.90
N GLN A 109 8.87 11.02 -18.77
CA GLN A 109 8.26 12.32 -18.44
C GLN A 109 7.01 12.22 -17.53
N HIS A 110 6.41 11.04 -17.39
CA HIS A 110 5.18 10.81 -16.61
C HIS A 110 5.24 9.59 -15.67
N THR A 111 6.39 9.33 -15.05
CA THR A 111 6.51 8.22 -14.08
C THR A 111 6.34 8.71 -12.64
N PHE A 112 5.54 7.97 -11.90
CA PHE A 112 5.43 8.07 -10.45
C PHE A 112 6.00 6.80 -9.85
N SER A 113 6.96 6.94 -8.93
CA SER A 113 7.56 5.79 -8.25
C SER A 113 7.16 5.80 -6.78
N VAL A 114 6.46 4.75 -6.39
CA VAL A 114 6.17 4.44 -4.98
C VAL A 114 7.46 4.35 -4.16
N GLY A 115 8.54 3.82 -4.76
CA GLY A 115 9.87 3.76 -4.14
C GLY A 115 10.41 5.15 -3.81
N ALA A 116 10.36 6.07 -4.78
CA ALA A 116 10.76 7.45 -4.57
C ALA A 116 9.90 8.17 -3.53
N ALA A 117 8.57 8.01 -3.59
CA ALA A 117 7.66 8.65 -2.63
C ALA A 117 7.93 8.22 -1.20
N SER A 118 8.07 6.90 -0.98
CA SER A 118 8.38 6.37 0.35
C SER A 118 9.76 6.79 0.85
N PHE A 119 10.78 6.86 -0.02
CA PHE A 119 12.10 7.37 0.34
C PHE A 119 12.03 8.82 0.80
N THR A 120 11.40 9.70 0.00
CA THR A 120 11.21 11.10 0.39
C THR A 120 10.43 11.20 1.70
N GLY A 121 9.38 10.40 1.87
CA GLY A 121 8.57 10.36 3.10
C GLY A 121 9.40 10.04 4.33
N ILE A 122 10.30 9.06 4.24
CA ILE A 122 11.23 8.70 5.33
C ILE A 122 12.11 9.88 5.74
N LEU A 123 12.63 10.63 4.76
CA LEU A 123 13.52 11.76 5.04
C LEU A 123 12.79 12.96 5.62
N ILE A 124 11.59 13.29 5.12
CA ILE A 124 10.91 14.54 5.49
C ILE A 124 10.03 14.39 6.73
N ALA A 125 9.49 13.19 7.00
CA ALA A 125 8.49 13.01 8.06
C ALA A 125 8.97 13.47 9.45
N PRO A 126 10.20 13.17 9.91
CA PRO A 126 10.65 13.62 11.23
C PRO A 126 10.64 15.15 11.36
N TRP A 127 11.05 15.86 10.31
CA TRP A 127 11.11 17.31 10.28
C TRP A 127 9.73 17.95 10.19
N ILE A 128 8.80 17.32 9.47
CA ILE A 128 7.41 17.79 9.40
C ILE A 128 6.74 17.63 10.76
N ILE A 129 6.97 16.52 11.47
CA ILE A 129 6.44 16.34 12.82
C ILE A 129 7.00 17.42 13.76
N LEU A 130 8.30 17.73 13.67
CA LEU A 130 8.91 18.81 14.43
C LEU A 130 8.29 20.17 14.10
N LEU A 131 8.10 20.47 12.81
CA LEU A 131 7.47 21.71 12.32
C LEU A 131 6.04 21.84 12.84
N VAL A 132 5.25 20.77 12.78
CA VAL A 132 3.88 20.76 13.30
C VAL A 132 3.87 20.99 14.80
N ASN A 133 4.77 20.36 15.56
CA ASN A 133 4.88 20.57 17.02
C ASN A 133 5.17 22.03 17.38
N ILE A 134 6.07 22.70 16.67
CA ILE A 134 6.43 24.10 16.97
C ILE A 134 5.42 25.13 16.45
N THR A 135 4.54 24.74 15.52
CA THR A 135 3.52 25.60 14.91
C THR A 135 2.11 25.24 15.42
N LEU A 136 1.40 24.36 14.70
CA LEU A 136 0.03 23.94 15.01
C LEU A 136 -0.10 23.31 16.39
N GLY A 137 0.93 22.59 16.85
CA GLY A 137 0.97 22.01 18.19
C GLY A 137 0.91 23.06 19.30
N LYS A 138 1.61 24.18 19.14
CA LYS A 138 1.50 25.32 20.07
C LYS A 138 0.12 25.99 20.00
N TRP A 139 -0.44 26.12 18.80
CA TRP A 139 -1.72 26.80 18.63
C TRP A 139 -2.90 25.98 19.16
N LEU A 140 -2.88 24.66 18.93
CA LEU A 140 -3.93 23.73 19.32
C LEU A 140 -3.60 22.95 20.62
N GLN A 141 -2.53 23.34 21.32
CA GLN A 141 -2.12 22.78 22.62
C GLN A 141 -1.91 21.24 22.61
N PHE A 142 -1.26 20.72 21.57
CA PHE A 142 -0.85 19.31 21.49
C PHE A 142 0.63 19.17 21.15
N ARG A 143 1.23 18.04 21.52
CA ARG A 143 2.61 17.69 21.15
C ARG A 143 2.67 16.24 20.72
N MET A 144 3.18 16.00 19.53
CA MET A 144 3.37 14.67 18.96
C MET A 144 4.73 14.11 19.37
N PRO A 145 4.77 12.98 20.09
CA PRO A 145 6.02 12.28 20.33
C PRO A 145 6.55 11.71 18.99
N ILE A 146 7.80 12.07 18.67
CA ILE A 146 8.32 11.96 17.29
C ILE A 146 8.46 10.51 16.87
N LEU A 147 9.05 9.66 17.72
CA LEU A 147 9.34 8.26 17.36
C LEU A 147 8.08 7.42 17.26
N GLU A 148 7.09 7.68 18.09
CA GLU A 148 5.77 7.06 18.09
C GLU A 148 5.00 7.48 16.83
N THR A 149 5.02 8.77 16.49
CA THR A 149 4.35 9.28 15.28
C THR A 149 4.99 8.68 14.02
N LEU A 150 6.32 8.63 13.96
CA LEU A 150 7.02 7.95 12.87
C LEU A 150 6.68 6.46 12.82
N GLY A 151 6.72 5.78 13.96
CA GLY A 151 6.33 4.37 14.08
C GLY A 151 4.94 4.13 13.51
N ALA A 152 3.94 4.90 13.94
CA ALA A 152 2.57 4.81 13.46
C ALA A 152 2.47 5.04 11.93
N ILE A 153 3.14 6.06 11.39
CA ILE A 153 3.16 6.34 9.95
C ILE A 153 3.74 5.17 9.16
N PHE A 154 4.89 4.62 9.57
CA PHE A 154 5.55 3.56 8.80
C PHE A 154 4.88 2.21 8.96
N ILE A 155 4.28 1.91 10.11
CA ILE A 155 3.45 0.72 10.32
C ILE A 155 2.21 0.79 9.42
N ALA A 156 1.51 1.94 9.40
CA ALA A 156 0.36 2.16 8.52
C ALA A 156 0.74 2.04 7.05
N TYR A 157 1.89 2.61 6.65
CA TYR A 157 2.44 2.45 5.32
C TYR A 157 2.74 0.98 4.97
N ALA A 158 3.29 0.19 5.90
CA ALA A 158 3.53 -1.23 5.67
C ALA A 158 2.22 -1.98 5.39
N PHE A 159 1.15 -1.71 6.14
CA PHE A 159 -0.16 -2.28 5.84
C PHE A 159 -0.72 -1.84 4.49
N GLY A 160 -0.69 -0.54 4.20
CA GLY A 160 -1.20 0.01 2.94
C GLY A 160 -0.48 -0.59 1.72
N GLU A 161 0.85 -0.63 1.75
CA GLU A 161 1.63 -1.24 0.69
C GLU A 161 1.44 -2.76 0.61
N GLY A 162 1.32 -3.44 1.75
CA GLY A 162 1.14 -4.89 1.82
C GLY A 162 -0.20 -5.32 1.24
N ILE A 163 -1.31 -4.77 1.75
CA ILE A 163 -2.67 -5.05 1.25
C ILE A 163 -2.84 -4.52 -0.19
N GLY A 164 -2.21 -3.39 -0.53
CA GLY A 164 -2.22 -2.85 -1.89
C GLY A 164 -1.61 -3.80 -2.93
N ARG A 165 -0.81 -4.81 -2.53
CA ARG A 165 -0.34 -5.84 -3.46
C ARG A 165 -1.47 -6.72 -3.99
N LEU A 166 -2.62 -6.81 -3.31
CA LEU A 166 -3.80 -7.49 -3.84
C LEU A 166 -4.30 -6.84 -5.13
N ALA A 167 -4.25 -5.51 -5.22
CA ALA A 167 -4.52 -4.80 -6.47
C ALA A 167 -3.55 -5.26 -7.56
N CYS A 168 -2.26 -5.32 -7.26
CA CYS A 168 -1.24 -5.77 -8.21
C CYS A 168 -1.45 -7.21 -8.68
N ILE A 169 -1.92 -8.11 -7.81
CA ILE A 169 -2.25 -9.49 -8.16
C ILE A 169 -3.50 -9.53 -9.06
N SER A 170 -4.55 -8.80 -8.70
CA SER A 170 -5.75 -8.68 -9.52
C SER A 170 -5.41 -8.19 -10.94
N PHE A 171 -4.61 -7.12 -11.07
CA PHE A 171 -4.27 -6.54 -12.36
C PHE A 171 -3.19 -7.30 -13.14
N GLY A 172 -2.41 -8.16 -12.45
CA GLY A 172 -1.24 -8.83 -13.01
C GLY A 172 -0.07 -7.88 -13.28
N CYS A 173 0.19 -6.92 -12.39
CA CYS A 173 1.36 -6.02 -12.46
C CYS A 173 2.36 -6.26 -11.32
N CYS A 174 3.56 -5.69 -11.43
CA CYS A 174 4.67 -5.92 -10.48
C CYS A 174 5.01 -7.41 -10.29
N TYR A 175 4.88 -8.21 -11.35
CA TYR A 175 5.11 -9.65 -11.33
C TYR A 175 6.59 -10.01 -11.30
N GLY A 176 6.87 -11.21 -10.77
CA GLY A 176 8.20 -11.78 -10.73
C GLY A 176 8.67 -12.33 -12.07
N LYS A 177 9.91 -12.77 -12.11
CA LYS A 177 10.49 -13.50 -13.24
C LYS A 177 9.79 -14.85 -13.45
N PRO A 178 9.70 -15.32 -14.71
CA PRO A 178 9.24 -16.67 -14.99
C PRO A 178 10.19 -17.68 -14.36
N LEU A 179 9.65 -18.75 -13.77
CA LEU A 179 10.45 -19.75 -13.07
C LEU A 179 11.47 -20.45 -13.97
N SER A 180 11.21 -20.50 -15.28
CA SER A 180 12.13 -21.01 -16.30
C SER A 180 13.41 -20.18 -16.43
N ALA A 181 13.35 -18.87 -16.13
CA ALA A 181 14.49 -17.96 -16.18
C ALA A 181 15.17 -17.77 -14.80
N CYS A 182 14.70 -18.46 -13.77
CA CYS A 182 15.27 -18.39 -12.42
C CYS A 182 16.37 -19.43 -12.21
N ASN A 183 17.25 -19.17 -11.22
CA ASN A 183 18.25 -20.15 -10.82
C ASN A 183 17.59 -21.41 -10.20
N PRO A 184 18.30 -22.55 -10.14
CA PRO A 184 17.72 -23.82 -9.66
C PRO A 184 17.15 -23.76 -8.25
N LEU A 185 17.74 -22.95 -7.36
CA LEU A 185 17.28 -22.80 -5.98
C LEU A 185 15.91 -22.11 -5.91
N ILE A 186 15.77 -20.95 -6.55
CA ILE A 186 14.51 -20.20 -6.61
C ILE A 186 13.43 -21.04 -7.28
N LYS A 187 13.78 -21.73 -8.38
CA LYS A 187 12.86 -22.65 -9.07
C LYS A 187 12.35 -23.75 -8.14
N ARG A 188 13.24 -24.39 -7.36
CA ARG A 188 12.86 -25.46 -6.41
C ARG A 188 11.96 -24.96 -5.28
N ILE A 189 12.20 -23.75 -4.77
CA ILE A 189 11.37 -23.15 -3.71
C ILE A 189 9.98 -22.82 -4.23
N PHE A 190 9.88 -22.18 -5.39
CA PHE A 190 8.61 -21.66 -5.93
C PHE A 190 7.90 -22.59 -6.91
N GLN A 191 8.40 -23.81 -7.15
CA GLN A 191 7.72 -24.78 -8.02
C GLN A 191 6.28 -25.10 -7.56
N HIS A 192 6.01 -25.08 -6.25
CA HIS A 192 4.68 -25.30 -5.67
C HIS A 192 4.00 -24.00 -5.20
N TRP A 193 4.77 -22.92 -5.08
CA TRP A 193 4.32 -21.64 -4.56
C TRP A 193 4.57 -20.57 -5.61
N ASN A 194 3.75 -20.55 -6.67
CA ASN A 194 3.89 -19.61 -7.78
C ASN A 194 2.56 -18.98 -8.14
N PHE A 195 2.64 -17.93 -8.95
CA PHE A 195 1.47 -17.39 -9.62
C PHE A 195 1.48 -17.76 -11.09
N THR A 196 0.30 -18.16 -11.56
CA THR A 196 -0.02 -18.29 -12.98
C THR A 196 -1.19 -17.37 -13.25
N PHE A 197 -0.93 -16.30 -13.99
CA PHE A 197 -1.95 -15.32 -14.35
C PHE A 197 -2.71 -15.79 -15.59
N GLN A 198 -4.02 -15.61 -15.58
CA GLN A 198 -4.92 -15.97 -16.67
C GLN A 198 -5.69 -14.75 -17.16
N GLY A 199 -5.98 -14.71 -18.47
CA GLY A 199 -6.73 -13.64 -19.11
C GLY A 199 -5.87 -12.62 -19.85
N LYS A 200 -6.30 -12.26 -21.06
CA LYS A 200 -5.53 -11.39 -21.97
C LYS A 200 -5.54 -9.92 -21.56
N THR A 201 -6.48 -9.53 -20.69
CA THR A 201 -6.65 -8.16 -20.20
C THR A 201 -5.71 -7.82 -19.03
N LYS A 202 -4.97 -8.78 -18.47
CA LYS A 202 -3.98 -8.55 -17.39
C LYS A 202 -2.66 -8.01 -17.93
N LYS A 203 -1.98 -7.15 -17.16
CA LYS A 203 -0.74 -6.48 -17.59
C LYS A 203 0.35 -7.44 -18.04
N ILE A 204 0.56 -8.52 -17.28
CA ILE A 204 1.54 -9.55 -17.62
C ILE A 204 1.32 -10.20 -19.00
N ALA A 205 0.07 -10.29 -19.46
CA ALA A 205 -0.30 -10.87 -20.75
C ALA A 205 0.07 -9.92 -21.91
N TYR A 206 -0.39 -8.67 -21.86
CA TYR A 206 -0.19 -7.73 -22.97
C TYR A 206 1.17 -7.02 -22.96
N ALA A 207 1.86 -6.95 -21.82
CA ALA A 207 3.17 -6.28 -21.73
C ALA A 207 4.36 -7.22 -21.99
N THR A 208 4.24 -8.49 -21.63
CA THR A 208 5.36 -9.46 -21.71
C THR A 208 4.98 -10.85 -22.21
N HIS A 209 3.70 -11.11 -22.52
CA HIS A 209 3.24 -12.42 -23.01
C HIS A 209 3.61 -13.60 -22.09
N LEU A 210 3.55 -13.36 -20.77
CA LEU A 210 3.84 -14.37 -19.75
C LEU A 210 2.56 -14.94 -19.10
N ASP A 211 1.38 -14.70 -19.68
CA ASP A 211 0.15 -15.35 -19.21
C ASP A 211 0.23 -16.87 -19.39
N GLY A 212 -0.36 -17.62 -18.46
CA GLY A 212 -0.26 -19.07 -18.40
C GLY A 212 1.09 -19.62 -17.92
N GLN A 213 2.11 -18.77 -17.72
CA GLN A 213 3.42 -19.19 -17.21
C GLN A 213 3.52 -19.01 -15.69
N ALA A 214 4.20 -19.95 -15.03
CA ALA A 214 4.50 -19.85 -13.61
C ALA A 214 5.58 -18.79 -13.35
N VAL A 215 5.26 -17.79 -12.53
CA VAL A 215 6.17 -16.72 -12.12
C VAL A 215 6.38 -16.70 -10.61
N VAL A 216 7.51 -16.14 -10.17
CA VAL A 216 7.78 -15.91 -8.75
C VAL A 216 6.69 -14.98 -8.18
N PRO A 217 6.01 -15.34 -7.07
CA PRO A 217 4.86 -14.60 -6.54
C PRO A 217 5.31 -13.41 -5.69
N VAL A 218 6.12 -12.51 -6.27
CA VAL A 218 6.74 -11.37 -5.55
C VAL A 218 5.68 -10.48 -4.88
N GLN A 219 4.49 -10.34 -5.48
CA GLN A 219 3.40 -9.57 -4.88
C GLN A 219 2.90 -10.21 -3.58
N ALA A 220 2.71 -11.53 -3.54
CA ALA A 220 2.28 -12.24 -2.33
C ALA A 220 3.35 -12.19 -1.23
N LEU A 221 4.62 -12.42 -1.61
CA LEU A 221 5.73 -12.30 -0.66
C LEU A 221 5.80 -10.90 -0.05
N THR A 222 5.65 -9.87 -0.89
CA THR A 222 5.58 -8.48 -0.41
C THR A 222 4.40 -8.26 0.51
N ALA A 223 3.21 -8.77 0.15
CA ALA A 223 2.01 -8.66 0.97
C ALA A 223 2.24 -9.27 2.36
N ILE A 224 2.68 -10.53 2.42
CA ILE A 224 2.94 -11.27 3.67
C ILE A 224 3.99 -10.56 4.52
N ILE A 225 5.13 -10.20 3.93
CA ILE A 225 6.24 -9.60 4.67
C ILE A 225 5.81 -8.25 5.23
N TYR A 226 5.15 -7.41 4.43
CA TYR A 226 4.77 -6.07 4.87
C TYR A 226 3.63 -6.09 5.88
N THR A 227 2.56 -6.86 5.67
CA THR A 227 1.46 -6.92 6.65
C THR A 227 1.84 -7.71 7.90
N GLY A 228 2.66 -8.75 7.78
CA GLY A 228 3.22 -9.47 8.92
C GLY A 228 4.11 -8.58 9.78
N THR A 229 4.96 -7.78 9.12
CA THR A 229 5.74 -6.72 9.78
C THR A 229 4.82 -5.69 10.43
N GLY A 230 3.77 -5.24 9.75
CA GLY A 230 2.76 -4.33 10.31
C GLY A 230 2.12 -4.89 11.58
N LEU A 231 1.67 -6.15 11.57
CA LEU A 231 1.06 -6.81 12.72
C LEU A 231 2.00 -6.89 13.92
N LEU A 232 3.22 -7.37 13.70
CA LEU A 232 4.24 -7.45 14.75
C LEU A 232 4.51 -6.06 15.35
N ASN A 233 4.63 -5.04 14.51
CA ASN A 233 5.00 -3.71 14.95
C ASN A 233 3.83 -2.92 15.54
N VAL A 234 2.57 -3.18 15.17
CA VAL A 234 1.41 -2.70 15.93
C VAL A 234 1.48 -3.23 17.35
N TYR A 235 1.73 -4.53 17.52
CA TYR A 235 1.85 -5.12 18.86
C TYR A 235 3.01 -4.48 19.65
N LEU A 236 4.20 -4.36 19.06
CA LEU A 236 5.34 -3.69 19.72
C LEU A 236 5.05 -2.22 20.05
N PHE A 237 4.39 -1.51 19.14
CA PHE A 237 3.97 -0.13 19.34
C PHE A 237 3.04 -0.03 20.56
N LEU A 238 1.97 -0.85 20.61
CA LEU A 238 1.04 -0.89 21.74
C LEU A 238 1.71 -1.25 23.07
N LYS A 239 2.82 -2.00 23.05
CA LYS A 239 3.66 -2.28 24.23
C LYS A 239 4.61 -1.13 24.60
N GLY A 240 4.47 0.05 24.02
CA GLY A 240 5.32 1.21 24.26
C GLY A 240 6.72 1.10 23.66
N LYS A 241 6.97 0.13 22.77
CA LYS A 241 8.28 -0.09 22.12
C LYS A 241 8.35 0.59 20.75
N ALA A 242 7.92 1.85 20.67
CA ALA A 242 7.84 2.59 19.41
C ALA A 242 9.17 2.69 18.62
N PRO A 243 10.34 2.95 19.24
CA PRO A 243 11.61 2.98 18.51
C PRO A 243 11.95 1.64 17.85
N ALA A 244 11.73 0.53 18.58
CA ALA A 244 11.93 -0.81 18.03
C ALA A 244 10.93 -1.10 16.90
N ALA A 245 9.67 -0.72 17.09
CA ALA A 245 8.62 -0.90 16.10
C ALA A 245 8.95 -0.16 14.79
N LEU A 246 9.44 1.08 14.90
CA LEU A 246 9.91 1.89 13.78
C LEU A 246 11.08 1.24 13.04
N LEU A 247 12.13 0.84 13.77
CA LEU A 247 13.32 0.23 13.18
C LEU A 247 13.01 -1.08 12.47
N ILE A 248 12.28 -1.99 13.12
CA ILE A 248 11.90 -3.27 12.51
C ILE A 248 11.05 -3.02 11.26
N THR A 249 10.08 -2.10 11.34
CA THR A 249 9.24 -1.77 10.17
C THR A 249 10.07 -1.27 9.00
N LEU A 250 11.02 -0.37 9.24
CA LEU A 250 11.83 0.20 8.15
C LEU A 250 12.90 -0.76 7.62
N VAL A 251 13.57 -1.51 8.49
CA VAL A 251 14.52 -2.55 8.06
C VAL A 251 13.82 -3.60 7.22
N MET A 252 12.65 -4.09 7.64
CA MET A 252 11.91 -5.11 6.90
C MET A 252 11.35 -4.57 5.59
N THR A 253 10.73 -3.40 5.59
CA THR A 253 10.12 -2.84 4.37
C THR A 253 11.17 -2.44 3.33
N GLN A 254 12.24 -1.76 3.75
CA GLN A 254 13.30 -1.32 2.85
C GLN A 254 14.25 -2.47 2.47
N GLY A 255 14.58 -3.36 3.40
CA GLY A 255 15.36 -4.57 3.11
C GLY A 255 14.66 -5.47 2.09
N TRP A 256 13.35 -5.69 2.27
CA TRP A 256 12.57 -6.43 1.28
C TRP A 256 12.46 -5.70 -0.06
N ARG A 257 12.34 -4.36 -0.07
CA ARG A 257 12.37 -3.58 -1.32
C ARG A 257 13.69 -3.78 -2.05
N PHE A 258 14.81 -3.87 -1.32
CA PHE A 258 16.11 -4.15 -1.92
C PHE A 258 16.15 -5.55 -2.56
N ILE A 259 15.70 -6.57 -1.81
CA ILE A 259 15.76 -7.98 -2.23
C ILE A 259 14.77 -8.28 -3.38
N SER A 260 13.52 -7.83 -3.25
CA SER A 260 12.45 -8.14 -4.19
C SER A 260 12.72 -7.61 -5.60
N GLU A 261 13.51 -6.55 -5.75
CA GLU A 261 13.87 -5.99 -7.06
C GLU A 261 14.67 -6.99 -7.91
N PHE A 262 15.49 -7.87 -7.30
CA PHE A 262 16.21 -8.92 -8.04
C PHE A 262 15.27 -10.01 -8.59
N LEU A 263 14.09 -10.16 -7.99
CA LEU A 263 13.10 -11.17 -8.36
C LEU A 263 12.07 -10.66 -9.36
N ARG A 264 11.98 -9.34 -9.57
CA ARG A 264 11.03 -8.70 -10.49
C ARG A 264 11.45 -8.82 -11.94
N ALA A 265 10.46 -8.90 -12.82
CA ALA A 265 10.64 -8.85 -14.28
C ALA A 265 10.21 -7.51 -14.91
N ASP A 266 9.51 -6.66 -14.16
CA ASP A 266 9.09 -5.33 -14.64
C ASP A 266 10.30 -4.40 -14.74
N TYR A 267 10.58 -3.85 -15.92
CA TYR A 267 11.77 -3.03 -16.18
C TYR A 267 11.69 -1.66 -15.50
N ARG A 268 12.62 -1.37 -14.58
CA ARG A 268 12.67 -0.11 -13.81
C ARG A 268 13.98 0.67 -13.90
N GLY A 269 14.83 0.36 -14.87
CA GLY A 269 16.10 1.07 -15.11
C GLY A 269 17.25 0.15 -15.56
N ARG A 270 18.39 0.75 -15.93
CA ARG A 270 19.62 0.02 -16.31
C ARG A 270 20.53 -0.17 -15.07
N GLY A 271 21.09 -1.37 -14.90
CA GLY A 271 22.12 -1.66 -13.88
C GLY A 271 21.91 -2.98 -13.13
N ARG A 272 22.95 -3.50 -12.47
CA ARG A 272 22.85 -4.67 -11.56
C ARG A 272 22.24 -4.31 -10.21
N ILE A 273 22.46 -3.07 -9.76
CA ILE A 273 21.83 -2.46 -8.58
C ILE A 273 21.11 -1.19 -9.05
N SER A 274 19.84 -1.04 -8.70
CA SER A 274 19.02 0.13 -9.04
C SER A 274 19.23 1.28 -8.06
N ALA A 275 18.96 2.51 -8.50
CA ALA A 275 18.97 3.68 -7.62
C ALA A 275 18.01 3.50 -6.42
N TYR A 276 16.87 2.82 -6.63
CA TYR A 276 15.90 2.51 -5.58
C TYR A 276 16.45 1.58 -4.50
N GLN A 277 17.33 0.65 -4.86
CA GLN A 277 18.01 -0.22 -3.90
C GLN A 277 18.97 0.57 -3.01
N ILE A 278 19.73 1.51 -3.57
CA ILE A 278 20.62 2.39 -2.80
C ILE A 278 19.81 3.30 -1.86
N MET A 279 18.73 3.89 -2.36
CA MET A 279 17.80 4.70 -1.57
C MET A 279 17.22 3.91 -0.38
N ALA A 280 16.87 2.64 -0.58
CA ALA A 280 16.35 1.78 0.48
C ALA A 280 17.40 1.57 1.60
N LEU A 281 18.67 1.32 1.26
CA LEU A 281 19.75 1.17 2.25
C LEU A 281 20.02 2.49 3.00
N PHE A 282 20.06 3.61 2.29
CA PHE A 282 20.23 4.93 2.90
C PHE A 282 19.10 5.24 3.88
N ALA A 283 17.85 4.93 3.52
CA ALA A 283 16.69 5.14 4.39
C ALA A 283 16.81 4.36 5.72
N ILE A 284 17.37 3.14 5.70
CA ILE A 284 17.60 2.36 6.92
C ILE A 284 18.62 3.08 7.82
N ILE A 285 19.78 3.47 7.26
CA ILE A 285 20.84 4.15 8.01
C ILE A 285 20.32 5.47 8.58
N TYR A 286 19.64 6.27 7.76
CA TYR A 286 19.03 7.52 8.17
C TYR A 286 18.07 7.33 9.35
N THR A 287 17.22 6.30 9.31
CA THR A 287 16.27 6.01 10.39
C THR A 287 16.98 5.65 11.69
N ILE A 288 18.06 4.85 11.63
CA ILE A 288 18.86 4.51 12.80
C ILE A 288 19.41 5.80 13.44
N VAL A 289 19.94 6.72 12.62
CA VAL A 289 20.41 8.02 13.09
C VAL A 289 19.28 8.82 13.73
N MET A 290 18.09 8.87 13.13
CA MET A 290 16.95 9.60 13.71
C MET A 290 16.46 8.98 15.03
N VAL A 291 16.48 7.66 15.16
CA VAL A 291 16.14 6.99 16.42
C VAL A 291 17.14 7.34 17.53
N ILE A 292 18.44 7.36 17.22
CA ILE A 292 19.48 7.77 18.17
C ILE A 292 19.31 9.26 18.52
N PHE A 293 19.07 10.11 17.52
CA PHE A 293 18.93 11.56 17.70
C PHE A 293 17.73 11.94 18.57
N PHE A 294 16.62 11.21 18.47
CA PHE A 294 15.41 11.44 19.27
C PHE A 294 15.23 10.46 20.45
N ALA A 295 16.26 9.70 20.82
CA ALA A 295 16.19 8.71 21.91
C ALA A 295 15.84 9.32 23.28
N GLY A 296 16.15 10.61 23.49
CA GLY A 296 15.80 11.34 24.72
C GLY A 296 14.41 12.00 24.71
N SER A 297 13.57 11.73 23.70
CA SER A 297 12.22 12.31 23.63
C SER A 297 11.24 11.62 24.60
N GLU A 298 10.17 12.33 24.95
CA GLU A 298 9.12 11.78 25.82
C GLU A 298 8.45 10.57 25.17
N HIS A 299 8.35 9.48 25.93
CA HIS A 299 7.68 8.26 25.51
C HIS A 299 6.28 8.20 26.10
N ILE A 300 5.30 7.91 25.24
CA ILE A 300 3.91 7.72 25.65
C ILE A 300 3.57 6.25 25.51
N VAL A 301 3.07 5.64 26.59
CA VAL A 301 2.54 4.27 26.55
C VAL A 301 1.18 4.31 25.86
N PRO A 302 1.01 3.64 24.70
CA PRO A 302 -0.25 3.73 23.97
C PRO A 302 -1.40 3.00 24.67
N ASN A 303 -2.61 3.55 24.57
CA ASN A 303 -3.84 2.94 25.04
C ASN A 303 -4.73 2.57 23.85
N LEU A 304 -4.83 1.27 23.55
CA LEU A 304 -5.61 0.77 22.41
C LEU A 304 -7.08 1.20 22.46
N PHE A 305 -7.70 1.22 23.64
CA PHE A 305 -9.10 1.58 23.79
C PHE A 305 -9.36 3.03 23.37
N THR A 306 -8.49 3.96 23.80
CA THR A 306 -8.53 5.36 23.34
C THR A 306 -8.38 5.46 21.82
N GLY A 307 -7.47 4.65 21.25
CA GLY A 307 -7.26 4.56 19.80
C GLY A 307 -8.51 4.11 19.04
N ILE A 308 -9.15 3.02 19.45
CA ILE A 308 -10.37 2.51 18.81
C ILE A 308 -11.53 3.49 19.01
N ASN A 309 -11.70 4.03 20.21
CA ASN A 309 -12.78 4.98 20.50
C ASN A 309 -12.65 6.27 19.70
N SER A 310 -11.42 6.68 19.32
CA SER A 310 -11.20 7.83 18.44
C SER A 310 -11.84 7.69 17.06
N LEU A 311 -12.12 6.46 16.61
CA LEU A 311 -12.80 6.19 15.35
C LEU A 311 -14.32 6.44 15.44
N TRP A 312 -14.88 6.46 16.64
CA TRP A 312 -16.32 6.59 16.87
C TRP A 312 -16.79 8.05 16.80
N ASN A 313 -16.53 8.67 15.64
CA ASN A 313 -16.93 10.03 15.31
C ASN A 313 -17.65 10.04 13.95
N PRO A 314 -18.91 10.50 13.86
CA PRO A 314 -19.66 10.50 12.60
C PRO A 314 -18.95 11.22 11.46
N GLY A 315 -18.32 12.37 11.75
CA GLY A 315 -17.57 13.13 10.76
C GLY A 315 -16.36 12.36 10.22
N LEU A 316 -15.67 11.63 11.09
CA LEU A 316 -14.55 10.77 10.69
C LEU A 316 -15.01 9.59 9.83
N VAL A 317 -16.10 8.93 10.21
CA VAL A 317 -16.64 7.79 9.43
C VAL A 317 -17.05 8.25 8.03
N ILE A 318 -17.72 9.41 7.91
CA ILE A 318 -18.07 10.00 6.63
C ILE A 318 -16.81 10.34 5.83
N PHE A 319 -15.81 10.96 6.46
CA PHE A 319 -14.52 11.27 5.83
C PHE A 319 -13.84 10.02 5.26
N LEU A 320 -13.81 8.93 6.04
CA LEU A 320 -13.23 7.64 5.62
C LEU A 320 -14.00 7.03 4.43
N GLY A 321 -15.34 7.13 4.44
CA GLY A 321 -16.17 6.70 3.32
C GLY A 321 -15.89 7.50 2.04
N ILE A 322 -15.84 8.84 2.15
CA ILE A 322 -15.51 9.73 1.03
C ILE A 322 -14.10 9.44 0.50
N LEU A 323 -13.13 9.26 1.40
CA LEU A 323 -11.75 8.93 1.02
C LEU A 323 -11.70 7.64 0.19
N TRP A 324 -12.43 6.61 0.61
CA TRP A 324 -12.49 5.35 -0.12
C TRP A 324 -13.14 5.53 -1.50
N VAL A 325 -14.25 6.26 -1.60
CA VAL A 325 -14.93 6.52 -2.88
C VAL A 325 -14.02 7.29 -3.83
N ILE A 326 -13.38 8.36 -3.37
CA ILE A 326 -12.45 9.14 -4.19
C ILE A 326 -11.28 8.27 -4.67
N ALA A 327 -10.68 7.49 -3.76
CA ALA A 327 -9.60 6.58 -4.10
C ALA A 327 -10.03 5.53 -5.12
N PHE A 328 -11.22 4.95 -4.96
CA PHE A 328 -11.76 3.94 -5.87
C PHE A 328 -12.09 4.52 -7.25
N VAL A 329 -12.73 5.69 -7.32
CA VAL A 329 -13.05 6.33 -8.60
C VAL A 329 -11.77 6.72 -9.35
N TYR A 330 -10.77 7.24 -8.64
CA TYR A 330 -9.50 7.65 -9.24
C TYR A 330 -8.64 6.46 -9.69
N ALA A 331 -8.45 5.46 -8.82
CA ALA A 331 -7.57 4.32 -9.09
C ALA A 331 -8.26 3.16 -9.83
N GLY A 332 -9.59 3.09 -9.78
CA GLY A 332 -10.38 1.98 -10.31
C GLY A 332 -10.82 2.15 -11.74
N LYS A 333 -10.96 3.40 -12.22
CA LYS A 333 -11.22 3.67 -13.62
C LYS A 333 -10.06 3.16 -14.48
N SER A 334 -10.33 2.18 -15.32
CA SER A 334 -9.33 1.65 -16.26
C SER A 334 -9.01 2.67 -17.34
N SER A 335 -7.72 2.84 -17.63
CA SER A 335 -7.22 3.62 -18.77
C SER A 335 -6.74 2.75 -19.93
N VAL A 336 -6.72 1.42 -19.75
CA VAL A 336 -6.15 0.46 -20.72
C VAL A 336 -7.19 -0.51 -21.29
N THR A 337 -8.42 -0.50 -20.78
CA THR A 337 -9.53 -1.33 -21.27
C THR A 337 -10.75 -0.47 -21.52
N TYR A 338 -11.50 -0.80 -22.57
CA TYR A 338 -12.84 -0.27 -22.83
C TYR A 338 -13.85 -1.42 -22.86
N SER A 339 -15.15 -1.11 -22.80
CA SER A 339 -16.22 -2.10 -23.02
C SER A 339 -17.21 -1.62 -24.07
N ALA A 340 -17.76 -2.57 -24.81
CA ALA A 340 -18.93 -2.39 -25.65
C ALA A 340 -20.10 -3.12 -24.98
N ILE A 341 -21.17 -2.38 -24.65
CA ILE A 341 -22.29 -2.86 -23.86
C ILE A 341 -23.56 -2.84 -24.73
N SER A 342 -24.14 -4.02 -24.95
CA SER A 342 -25.45 -4.15 -25.57
C SER A 342 -26.52 -4.22 -24.48
N ILE A 343 -27.47 -3.29 -24.50
CA ILE A 343 -28.59 -3.25 -23.55
C ILE A 343 -29.86 -3.55 -24.35
N GLN A 344 -30.52 -4.65 -24.02
CA GLN A 344 -31.72 -5.15 -24.71
C GLN A 344 -32.88 -5.28 -23.72
N ILE A 345 -34.10 -5.11 -24.23
CA ILE A 345 -35.32 -5.34 -23.47
C ILE A 345 -35.66 -6.82 -23.55
N ILE A 346 -35.99 -7.44 -22.41
CA ILE A 346 -36.51 -8.81 -22.38
C ILE A 346 -38.02 -8.71 -22.61
N GLU A 347 -38.48 -9.04 -23.83
CA GLU A 347 -39.89 -8.88 -24.24
C GLU A 347 -40.85 -9.92 -23.64
N ASN A 348 -40.35 -10.96 -22.96
CA ASN A 348 -41.18 -11.93 -22.24
C ASN A 348 -40.47 -12.38 -20.95
N ASN A 349 -41.11 -12.17 -19.79
CA ASN A 349 -40.63 -12.61 -18.46
C ASN A 349 -40.48 -14.15 -18.38
N ARG A 350 -39.43 -14.72 -18.97
CA ARG A 350 -38.97 -16.08 -18.68
C ARG A 350 -37.63 -15.98 -17.96
N LEU A 351 -37.69 -16.05 -16.64
CA LEU A 351 -36.58 -16.47 -15.79
C LEU A 351 -36.39 -17.98 -15.91
#